data_AF-A0A0D2RKX1-F1
#
_entry.id   AF-A0A0D2RKX1-F1
#
_cell.length_a   1.000
_cell.length_b   1.000
_cell.length_c   1.000
_cell.angle_alpha   90.00
_cell.angle_beta   90.00
_cell.angle_gamma   90.00
#
_symmetry.space_group_name_H-M   'P 1'
#
loop_
_entity.id
_entity.type
_entity.pdbx_description
1 polymer ?
#
loop_
_entity_poly.entity_id
_entity_poly.type
_entity_poly.pdbx_seq_one_letter_code
_entity_poly.pdbx_strand_id
1 'polypeptide(L)'
;MIGKLGFGVLMLKEGTVAEFCKNIVLAGVGSVTLVDDRVVTDESLPANFLILPHENHYNGKTLAEVCCDSLKEFNPMVDVAVETGDISTFGVEFFEKFDAVIISCCSLGKKKLINQKCRKLSKRVAFYTVECRGSCGEMFVDLQDYKYSKKKLEETIECQIEYPSFEEAISVPWRALPRRVSKLYFAMRVIEQFEDVEGRNPGETSIADRLGVLKLRKELCETNSLDESQIPDALLERLLTDTREFPPVCAIIGGILGQEVIKAISGKGDPLKNFFFFDAMDGKGLIEDISGPSTRS
;
A
#
# COMPACT_ATOMS: atom_id res chain seq x y z
N MET A 1 -26.11 -4.87 3.93
CA MET A 1 -25.21 -5.59 4.86
C MET A 1 -24.24 -6.42 4.05
N ILE A 2 -22.94 -6.16 4.20
CA ILE A 2 -21.81 -6.83 3.51
C ILE A 2 -21.49 -8.19 4.21
N GLY A 3 -22.52 -8.86 4.77
CA GLY A 3 -22.38 -9.81 5.87
C GLY A 3 -21.91 -11.24 5.54
N LYS A 4 -21.11 -11.45 4.47
CA LYS A 4 -20.52 -12.77 4.15
C LYS A 4 -19.13 -12.71 3.48
N LEU A 5 -18.54 -11.54 3.29
CA LEU A 5 -17.20 -11.42 2.70
C LEU A 5 -16.15 -11.52 3.81
N GLY A 6 -15.09 -12.31 3.60
CA GLY A 6 -14.02 -12.55 4.58
C GLY A 6 -12.81 -11.69 4.21
N PHE A 7 -12.42 -10.74 5.08
CA PHE A 7 -11.46 -9.71 4.69
C PHE A 7 -10.07 -9.91 5.29
N GLY A 8 -9.16 -9.31 4.52
CA GLY A 8 -7.74 -9.55 4.40
C GLY A 8 -6.86 -9.51 5.61
N VAL A 9 -5.69 -10.08 5.36
CA VAL A 9 -4.44 -9.90 6.09
C VAL A 9 -3.95 -8.48 5.87
N LEU A 10 -3.66 -7.79 6.97
CA LEU A 10 -2.98 -6.50 6.96
C LEU A 10 -1.66 -6.61 7.69
N MET A 11 -0.59 -6.25 6.98
CA MET A 11 0.66 -5.87 7.65
C MET A 11 0.51 -4.46 8.20
N LEU A 12 0.56 -4.28 9.52
CA LEU A 12 0.49 -2.96 10.12
C LEU A 12 1.83 -2.23 9.96
N LYS A 13 1.78 -0.93 9.70
CA LYS A 13 2.70 0.07 10.27
C LYS A 13 1.87 1.35 10.49
N GLU A 14 2.13 1.94 11.65
CA GLU A 14 1.75 3.26 12.14
C GLU A 14 0.34 3.76 11.74
N GLY A 15 0.20 4.69 10.80
CA GLY A 15 -1.04 5.47 10.67
C GLY A 15 -1.93 5.12 9.49
N THR A 16 -1.35 4.86 8.32
CA THR A 16 -2.11 4.67 7.09
C THR A 16 -2.94 3.40 7.15
N VAL A 17 -2.35 2.33 7.68
CA VAL A 17 -3.06 1.07 7.88
C VAL A 17 -4.08 1.18 9.00
N ALA A 18 -3.80 1.95 10.06
CA ALA A 18 -4.78 2.20 11.13
C ALA A 18 -6.03 2.93 10.61
N GLU A 19 -5.85 3.96 9.79
CA GLU A 19 -6.93 4.69 9.12
C GLU A 19 -7.75 3.79 8.20
N PHE A 20 -7.08 2.97 7.40
CA PHE A 20 -7.73 1.97 6.55
C PHE A 20 -8.54 0.96 7.38
N CYS A 21 -7.94 0.35 8.41
CA CYS A 21 -8.61 -0.61 9.29
C CYS A 21 -9.88 -0.02 9.90
N LYS A 22 -9.80 1.18 10.46
CA LYS A 22 -10.96 1.88 11.02
C LYS A 22 -12.07 2.06 9.97
N ASN A 23 -11.73 2.53 8.77
CA ASN A 23 -12.72 2.73 7.71
C ASN A 23 -13.40 1.41 7.31
N ILE A 24 -12.62 0.34 7.20
CA ILE A 24 -13.10 -0.99 6.80
C ILE A 24 -13.94 -1.65 7.89
N VAL A 25 -13.50 -1.61 9.15
CA VAL A 25 -14.27 -2.14 10.29
C VAL A 25 -15.60 -1.39 10.44
N LEU A 26 -15.59 -0.06 10.32
CA LEU A 26 -16.82 0.75 10.34
C LEU A 26 -17.74 0.48 9.15
N ALA A 27 -17.20 0.09 7.99
CA ALA A 27 -18.00 -0.34 6.84
C ALA A 27 -18.71 -1.69 7.07
N GLY A 28 -18.38 -2.42 8.14
CA GLY A 28 -19.06 -3.66 8.52
C GLY A 28 -18.66 -4.84 7.62
N VAL A 29 -17.37 -4.95 7.36
CA VAL A 29 -16.77 -6.11 6.72
C VAL A 29 -16.88 -7.36 7.58
N GLY A 30 -16.77 -8.57 7.01
CA GLY A 30 -17.01 -9.79 7.79
C GLY A 30 -15.90 -10.10 8.80
N SER A 31 -14.64 -9.98 8.39
CA SER A 31 -13.49 -10.25 9.24
C SER A 31 -12.29 -9.38 8.83
N VAL A 32 -11.32 -9.15 9.71
CA VAL A 32 -10.04 -8.47 9.45
C VAL A 32 -8.95 -9.23 10.19
N THR A 33 -7.85 -9.58 9.53
CA THR A 33 -6.70 -10.24 10.19
C THR A 33 -5.48 -9.34 10.18
N LEU A 34 -4.89 -9.08 11.35
CA LEU A 34 -3.71 -8.24 11.51
C LEU A 34 -2.45 -9.10 11.69
N VAL A 35 -1.36 -8.74 11.03
CA VAL A 35 -0.06 -9.40 11.12
C VAL A 35 1.02 -8.35 11.35
N ASP A 36 1.50 -8.25 12.57
CA ASP A 36 2.62 -7.38 12.94
C ASP A 36 3.13 -7.76 14.32
N ASP A 37 4.23 -8.51 14.36
CA ASP A 37 4.85 -9.01 15.58
C ASP A 37 5.72 -7.96 16.29
N ARG A 38 5.90 -6.77 15.72
CA ARG A 38 6.71 -5.73 16.36
C ARG A 38 6.04 -5.28 17.65
N VAL A 39 6.85 -5.10 18.69
CA VAL A 39 6.40 -4.61 19.98
C VAL A 39 6.07 -3.12 19.87
N VAL A 40 5.03 -2.68 20.58
CA VAL A 40 4.68 -1.26 20.67
C VAL A 40 5.84 -0.47 21.29
N THR A 41 6.25 0.60 20.61
CA THR A 41 7.26 1.56 21.07
C THR A 41 6.70 2.97 21.01
N ASP A 42 7.36 3.95 21.65
CA ASP A 42 6.94 5.36 21.59
C ASP A 42 6.90 5.91 20.15
N GLU A 43 7.73 5.37 19.25
CA GLU A 43 7.74 5.71 17.82
C GLU A 43 6.47 5.25 17.10
N SER A 44 5.72 4.29 17.68
CA SER A 44 4.51 3.74 17.08
C SER A 44 3.27 4.63 17.28
N LEU A 45 3.29 5.52 18.27
CA LEU A 45 2.12 6.31 18.69
C LEU A 45 1.77 7.50 17.78
N PRO A 46 2.71 8.33 17.27
CA PRO A 46 2.40 9.64 16.70
C PRO A 46 1.41 9.63 15.53
N ALA A 47 1.40 8.57 14.72
CA ALA A 47 0.48 8.42 13.59
C ALA A 47 -0.58 7.32 13.80
N ASN A 48 -0.51 6.54 14.88
CA ASN A 48 -1.42 5.41 15.11
C ASN A 48 -2.39 5.68 16.26
N PHE A 49 -3.59 6.18 15.94
CA PHE A 49 -4.63 6.46 16.94
C PHE A 49 -5.24 5.18 17.57
N LEU A 50 -4.96 3.99 17.05
CA LEU A 50 -5.44 2.73 17.65
C LEU A 50 -4.63 2.36 18.88
N ILE A 51 -3.45 2.96 19.08
CA ILE A 51 -2.59 2.76 20.24
C ILE A 51 -2.91 3.84 21.27
N LEU A 52 -3.55 3.47 22.38
CA LEU A 52 -3.98 4.40 23.43
C LEU A 52 -2.81 4.77 24.35
N PRO A 53 -2.49 6.05 24.59
CA PRO A 53 -1.23 6.55 25.19
C PRO A 53 -1.02 6.28 26.69
N HIS A 54 -1.35 5.08 27.21
CA HIS A 54 -1.20 4.73 28.62
C HIS A 54 -0.21 3.56 28.83
N GLU A 55 0.96 3.88 29.39
CA GLU A 55 2.17 3.05 29.50
C GLU A 55 1.97 1.68 30.17
N ASN A 56 1.06 1.55 31.14
CA ASN A 56 0.88 0.31 31.91
C ASN A 56 0.09 -0.80 31.17
N HIS A 57 -0.40 -0.55 29.96
CA HIS A 57 -1.28 -1.49 29.24
C HIS A 57 -0.61 -2.31 28.13
N TYR A 58 0.57 -1.92 27.64
CA TYR A 58 1.15 -2.64 26.51
C TYR A 58 1.82 -3.94 26.93
N ASN A 59 2.49 -4.01 28.09
CA ASN A 59 3.06 -5.26 28.66
C ASN A 59 3.81 -6.17 27.65
N GLY A 60 4.51 -5.61 26.66
CA GLY A 60 5.21 -6.36 25.62
C GLY A 60 4.32 -6.90 24.48
N LYS A 61 3.05 -6.50 24.41
CA LYS A 61 2.13 -6.78 23.31
C LYS A 61 2.66 -6.25 21.99
N THR A 62 2.27 -6.93 20.92
CA THR A 62 2.59 -6.52 19.55
C THR A 62 1.67 -5.41 19.07
N LEU A 63 2.08 -4.71 18.00
CA LEU A 63 1.25 -3.73 17.31
C LEU A 63 -0.08 -4.35 16.85
N ALA A 64 -0.04 -5.57 16.32
CA ALA A 64 -1.25 -6.27 15.88
C ALA A 64 -2.21 -6.56 17.04
N GLU A 65 -1.71 -6.99 18.20
CA GLU A 65 -2.54 -7.26 19.38
C GLU A 65 -3.23 -5.98 19.88
N VAL A 66 -2.47 -4.89 20.03
CA VAL A 66 -3.02 -3.61 20.53
C VAL A 66 -4.02 -3.01 19.54
N CYS A 67 -3.70 -3.01 18.24
CA CYS A 67 -4.64 -2.53 17.23
C CYS A 67 -5.88 -3.41 17.12
N CYS A 68 -5.75 -4.73 17.28
CA CYS A 68 -6.87 -5.66 17.27
C CYS A 68 -7.86 -5.37 18.40
N ASP A 69 -7.36 -5.19 19.62
CA ASP A 69 -8.18 -4.86 20.79
C ASP A 69 -8.98 -3.56 20.54
N SER A 70 -8.33 -2.51 20.05
CA SER A 70 -8.96 -1.22 19.71
C SER A 70 -10.00 -1.35 18.58
N LEU A 71 -9.68 -2.04 17.49
CA LEU A 71 -10.57 -2.18 16.33
C LEU A 71 -11.86 -2.94 16.66
N LYS A 72 -11.83 -3.90 17.58
CA LYS A 72 -13.05 -4.60 18.04
C LYS A 72 -14.08 -3.65 18.65
N GLU A 73 -13.64 -2.55 19.27
CA GLU A 73 -14.53 -1.55 19.85
C GLU A 73 -15.26 -0.70 18.78
N PHE A 74 -14.66 -0.52 17.59
CA PHE A 74 -15.27 0.25 16.51
C PHE A 74 -16.52 -0.43 15.93
N ASN A 75 -16.50 -1.76 15.83
CA ASN A 75 -17.65 -2.52 15.33
C ASN A 75 -17.62 -3.99 15.81
N PRO A 76 -18.36 -4.34 16.88
CA PRO A 76 -18.39 -5.71 17.43
C PRO A 76 -18.92 -6.78 16.47
N MET A 77 -19.51 -6.40 15.34
CA MET A 77 -20.00 -7.34 14.32
C MET A 77 -18.91 -7.81 13.36
N VAL A 78 -17.72 -7.18 13.39
CA VAL A 78 -16.58 -7.55 12.55
C VAL A 78 -15.66 -8.46 13.33
N ASP A 79 -15.31 -9.60 12.76
CA ASP A 79 -14.33 -10.52 13.35
C ASP A 79 -12.90 -10.01 13.14
N VAL A 80 -12.32 -9.35 14.14
CA VAL A 80 -10.93 -8.87 14.09
C VAL A 80 -10.01 -9.86 14.79
N ALA A 81 -9.05 -10.41 14.06
CA ALA A 81 -8.10 -11.42 14.53
C ALA A 81 -6.64 -10.98 14.33
N VAL A 82 -5.74 -11.67 15.02
CA VAL A 82 -4.29 -11.51 14.87
C VAL A 82 -3.69 -12.84 14.43
N GLU A 83 -2.74 -12.79 13.51
CA GLU A 83 -1.90 -13.92 13.14
C GLU A 83 -0.44 -13.53 13.35
N THR A 84 0.33 -14.41 13.99
CA THR A 84 1.74 -14.16 14.35
C THR A 84 2.69 -14.74 13.32
N GLY A 85 3.76 -14.03 13.01
CA GLY A 85 4.86 -14.48 12.15
C GLY A 85 5.13 -13.54 10.98
N ASP A 86 6.23 -13.81 10.26
CA ASP A 86 6.51 -13.09 9.01
C ASP A 86 5.61 -13.61 7.89
N ILE A 87 4.73 -12.74 7.38
CA ILE A 87 3.86 -12.97 6.22
C ILE A 87 4.57 -13.56 5.00
N SER A 88 5.88 -13.30 4.86
CA SER A 88 6.72 -13.84 3.78
C SER A 88 6.89 -15.35 3.87
N THR A 89 6.76 -15.92 5.08
CA THR A 89 6.92 -17.35 5.36
C THR A 89 5.61 -18.13 5.23
N PHE A 90 4.46 -17.45 5.26
CA PHE A 90 3.15 -18.09 5.20
C PHE A 90 2.91 -18.77 3.83
N GLY A 91 2.29 -19.96 3.86
CA GLY A 91 1.91 -20.70 2.66
C GLY A 91 0.84 -20.00 1.83
N VAL A 92 0.65 -20.40 0.57
CA VAL A 92 -0.40 -19.81 -0.30
C VAL A 92 -1.80 -20.06 0.28
N GLU A 93 -2.00 -21.17 0.97
CA GLU A 93 -3.24 -21.60 1.62
C GLU A 93 -3.70 -20.60 2.69
N PHE A 94 -2.77 -19.85 3.27
CA PHE A 94 -3.12 -18.77 4.19
C PHE A 94 -3.87 -17.66 3.45
N PHE A 95 -3.32 -17.21 2.31
CA PHE A 95 -3.88 -16.12 1.51
C PHE A 95 -5.24 -16.46 0.87
N GLU A 96 -5.51 -17.76 0.63
CA GLU A 96 -6.77 -18.23 0.04
C GLU A 96 -8.01 -17.90 0.88
N LYS A 97 -7.83 -17.73 2.20
CA LYS A 97 -8.90 -17.39 3.15
C LYS A 97 -9.46 -15.98 2.95
N PHE A 98 -8.77 -15.14 2.20
CA PHE A 98 -9.03 -13.70 2.13
C PHE A 98 -9.55 -13.26 0.77
N ASP A 99 -10.32 -12.17 0.73
CA ASP A 99 -10.77 -11.53 -0.51
C ASP A 99 -9.81 -10.43 -1.01
N ALA A 100 -9.06 -9.84 -0.08
CA ALA A 100 -8.03 -8.84 -0.35
C ALA A 100 -6.83 -9.03 0.58
N VAL A 101 -5.65 -8.59 0.19
CA VAL A 101 -4.42 -8.59 0.99
C VAL A 101 -3.79 -7.22 0.86
N ILE A 102 -3.54 -6.58 2.00
CA ILE A 102 -2.98 -5.22 2.06
C ILE A 102 -1.65 -5.31 2.81
N ILE A 103 -0.58 -4.83 2.18
CA ILE A 103 0.72 -4.76 2.83
C ILE A 103 1.24 -3.33 2.87
N SER A 104 1.89 -2.99 3.97
CA SER A 104 2.58 -1.73 4.13
C SER A 104 3.99 -1.98 4.66
N CYS A 105 4.90 -1.04 4.40
CA CYS A 105 6.26 -1.01 4.95
C CYS A 105 7.03 -2.33 4.78
N CYS A 106 6.94 -2.88 3.58
CA CYS A 106 7.60 -4.11 3.18
C CYS A 106 8.66 -3.82 2.12
N SER A 107 9.77 -4.56 2.12
CA SER A 107 10.79 -4.43 1.07
C SER A 107 10.22 -4.77 -0.31
N LEU A 108 10.88 -4.30 -1.37
CA LEU A 108 10.51 -4.63 -2.75
C LEU A 108 10.36 -6.15 -2.96
N GLY A 109 11.34 -6.93 -2.47
CA GLY A 109 11.28 -8.40 -2.53
C GLY A 109 10.03 -8.97 -1.85
N LYS A 110 9.67 -8.45 -0.66
CA LYS A 110 8.48 -8.89 0.08
C LYS A 110 7.19 -8.51 -0.64
N LYS A 111 7.10 -7.29 -1.21
CA LYS A 111 5.96 -6.87 -2.03
C LYS A 111 5.74 -7.78 -3.24
N LYS A 112 6.80 -8.06 -3.99
CA LYS A 112 6.78 -8.99 -5.14
C LYS A 112 6.33 -10.39 -4.73
N LEU A 113 6.95 -10.94 -3.68
CA LEU A 113 6.65 -12.28 -3.19
C LEU A 113 5.18 -12.46 -2.81
N ILE A 114 4.62 -11.54 -2.03
CA ILE A 114 3.23 -11.64 -1.56
C ILE A 114 2.24 -11.44 -2.71
N ASN A 115 2.51 -10.51 -3.62
CA ASN A 115 1.70 -10.33 -4.82
C ASN A 115 1.68 -11.62 -5.68
N GLN A 116 2.85 -12.24 -5.90
CA GLN A 116 2.94 -13.51 -6.62
C GLN A 116 2.19 -14.64 -5.90
N LYS A 117 2.22 -14.71 -4.56
CA LYS A 117 1.41 -15.68 -3.81
C LYS A 117 -0.08 -15.47 -4.04
N CYS A 118 -0.57 -14.22 -4.06
CA CYS A 118 -1.98 -13.91 -4.35
C CYS A 118 -2.39 -14.31 -5.78
N ARG A 119 -1.48 -14.15 -6.76
CA ARG A 119 -1.72 -14.55 -8.17
C ARG A 119 -1.69 -16.04 -8.43
N LYS A 120 -1.03 -16.84 -7.56
CA LYS A 120 -0.96 -18.30 -7.69
C LYS A 120 -2.24 -19.02 -7.25
N LEU A 121 -3.14 -18.31 -6.56
CA LEU A 121 -4.39 -18.87 -6.05
C LEU A 121 -5.40 -19.08 -7.17
N SER A 122 -6.22 -20.12 -7.04
CA SER A 122 -7.35 -20.38 -7.94
C SER A 122 -8.49 -19.37 -7.70
N LYS A 123 -8.68 -18.97 -6.44
CA LYS A 123 -9.54 -17.85 -6.04
C LYS A 123 -8.79 -16.54 -6.27
N ARG A 124 -9.43 -15.59 -6.95
CA ARG A 124 -8.90 -14.23 -7.09
C ARG A 124 -8.83 -13.55 -5.72
N VAL A 125 -7.63 -13.09 -5.36
CA VAL A 125 -7.38 -12.27 -4.18
C VAL A 125 -6.85 -10.91 -4.64
N ALA A 126 -7.53 -9.84 -4.26
CA ALA A 126 -7.07 -8.49 -4.56
C ALA A 126 -5.80 -8.18 -3.74
N PHE A 127 -4.81 -7.53 -4.34
CA PHE A 127 -3.56 -7.21 -3.67
C PHE A 127 -3.32 -5.70 -3.70
N TYR A 128 -2.90 -5.16 -2.56
CA TYR A 128 -2.60 -3.75 -2.38
C TYR A 128 -1.27 -3.56 -1.67
N THR A 129 -0.50 -2.56 -2.10
CA THR A 129 0.56 -1.99 -1.26
C THR A 129 0.22 -0.57 -0.91
N VAL A 130 0.60 -0.14 0.29
CA VAL A 130 0.39 1.24 0.72
C VAL A 130 1.61 1.75 1.48
N GLU A 131 2.04 2.96 1.17
CA GLU A 131 3.12 3.65 1.86
C GLU A 131 2.77 5.10 2.13
N CYS A 132 3.22 5.59 3.29
CA CYS A 132 3.31 7.01 3.61
C CYS A 132 4.75 7.31 4.01
N ARG A 133 5.37 8.29 3.34
CA ARG A 133 6.72 8.79 3.65
C ARG A 133 6.64 10.29 3.83
N GLY A 134 6.51 10.71 5.08
CA GLY A 134 6.28 12.10 5.44
C GLY A 134 5.03 12.62 4.76
N SER A 135 5.20 13.67 3.97
CA SER A 135 4.11 14.34 3.22
C SER A 135 3.68 13.62 1.94
N CYS A 136 4.29 12.49 1.58
CA CYS A 136 3.99 11.74 0.36
C CYS A 136 3.27 10.43 0.67
N GLY A 137 2.32 10.05 -0.18
CA GLY A 137 1.61 8.78 -0.13
C GLY A 137 1.65 8.04 -1.46
N GLU A 138 1.77 6.72 -1.40
CA GLU A 138 1.68 5.82 -2.54
C GLU A 138 0.74 4.66 -2.21
N MET A 139 -0.10 4.29 -3.17
CA MET A 139 -0.85 3.04 -3.15
C MET A 139 -0.71 2.35 -4.50
N PHE A 140 -0.50 1.03 -4.47
CA PHE A 140 -0.56 0.15 -5.63
C PHE A 140 -1.75 -0.80 -5.50
N VAL A 141 -2.34 -1.16 -6.64
CA VAL A 141 -3.48 -2.08 -6.74
C VAL A 141 -3.21 -3.13 -7.82
N ASP A 142 -3.44 -4.39 -7.47
CA ASP A 142 -3.51 -5.51 -8.41
C ASP A 142 -4.78 -6.33 -8.15
N LEU A 143 -5.76 -6.18 -9.04
CA LEU A 143 -7.01 -6.95 -8.99
C LEU A 143 -6.98 -8.18 -9.91
N GLN A 144 -5.86 -8.46 -10.57
CA GLN A 144 -5.67 -9.50 -11.59
C GLN A 144 -6.61 -9.27 -12.79
N ASP A 145 -7.26 -10.30 -13.34
CA ASP A 145 -8.37 -10.15 -14.28
C ASP A 145 -9.67 -9.86 -13.51
N TYR A 146 -10.14 -8.62 -13.55
CA TYR A 146 -11.21 -8.14 -12.70
C TYR A 146 -12.43 -7.68 -13.49
N LYS A 147 -13.60 -8.20 -13.11
CA LYS A 147 -14.91 -7.82 -13.65
C LYS A 147 -15.69 -7.01 -12.63
N TYR A 148 -16.29 -5.93 -13.06
CA TYR A 148 -17.03 -5.01 -12.20
C TYR A 148 -18.16 -4.31 -12.93
N SER A 149 -19.11 -3.81 -12.16
CA SER A 149 -20.26 -3.07 -12.65
C SER A 149 -20.14 -1.59 -12.29
N LYS A 150 -20.51 -0.69 -13.21
CA LYS A 150 -20.62 0.75 -12.92
C LYS A 150 -21.92 1.34 -13.45
N LYS A 151 -22.43 2.36 -12.75
CA LYS A 151 -23.61 3.10 -13.19
C LYS A 151 -23.21 4.21 -14.14
N LYS A 152 -23.87 4.29 -15.30
CA LYS A 152 -23.74 5.39 -16.27
C LYS A 152 -25.12 5.77 -16.77
N LEU A 153 -25.56 7.00 -16.49
CA LEU A 153 -26.86 7.54 -16.93
C LEU A 153 -28.02 6.54 -16.69
N GLU A 154 -28.15 6.08 -15.44
CA GLU A 154 -29.15 5.09 -14.96
C GLU A 154 -28.96 3.62 -15.37
N GLU A 155 -28.12 3.32 -16.35
CA GLU A 155 -27.80 1.94 -16.74
C GLU A 155 -26.63 1.36 -15.93
N THR A 156 -26.68 0.04 -15.69
CA THR A 156 -25.56 -0.72 -15.09
C THR A 156 -24.76 -1.38 -16.20
N ILE A 157 -23.47 -1.04 -16.29
CA ILE A 157 -22.56 -1.55 -17.33
C ILE A 157 -21.55 -2.48 -16.68
N GLU A 158 -21.45 -3.70 -17.22
CA GLU A 158 -20.39 -4.65 -16.88
C GLU A 158 -19.10 -4.27 -17.63
N CYS A 159 -17.99 -4.24 -16.91
CA CYS A 159 -16.66 -3.86 -17.37
C CYS A 159 -15.66 -4.94 -16.98
N GLN A 160 -14.57 -5.04 -17.74
CA GLN A 160 -13.46 -5.92 -17.45
C GLN A 160 -12.16 -5.13 -17.56
N ILE A 161 -11.25 -5.36 -16.62
CA ILE A 161 -9.97 -4.67 -16.54
C ILE A 161 -8.91 -5.65 -16.05
N GLU A 162 -7.77 -5.65 -16.74
CA GLU A 162 -6.64 -6.51 -16.42
C GLU A 162 -5.55 -5.69 -15.71
N TYR A 163 -4.99 -6.20 -14.62
CA TYR A 163 -3.91 -5.57 -13.88
C TYR A 163 -2.58 -6.29 -14.12
N PRO A 164 -1.45 -5.56 -14.25
CA PRO A 164 -0.13 -6.17 -14.14
C PRO A 164 0.16 -6.53 -12.67
N SER A 165 1.04 -7.50 -12.46
CA SER A 165 1.61 -7.77 -11.13
C SER A 165 2.42 -6.55 -10.66
N PHE A 166 2.68 -6.48 -9.36
CA PHE A 166 3.55 -5.45 -8.79
C PHE A 166 4.92 -5.46 -9.47
N GLU A 167 5.49 -6.65 -9.69
CA GLU A 167 6.77 -6.82 -10.37
C GLU A 167 6.75 -6.33 -11.81
N GLU A 168 5.73 -6.70 -12.60
CA GLU A 168 5.58 -6.24 -13.98
C GLU A 168 5.44 -4.71 -14.04
N ALA A 169 4.65 -4.11 -13.14
CA ALA A 169 4.40 -2.67 -13.12
C ALA A 169 5.68 -1.87 -12.83
N ILE A 170 6.45 -2.23 -11.79
CA ILE A 170 7.68 -1.51 -11.46
C ILE A 170 8.85 -1.84 -12.42
N SER A 171 8.73 -2.90 -13.22
CA SER A 171 9.73 -3.27 -14.23
C SER A 171 9.51 -2.59 -15.58
N VAL A 172 8.44 -1.81 -15.75
CA VAL A 172 8.23 -1.04 -16.98
C VAL A 172 9.36 -0.03 -17.16
N PRO A 173 10.13 -0.08 -18.26
CA PRO A 173 11.21 0.87 -18.50
C PRO A 173 10.67 2.30 -18.50
N TRP A 174 11.33 3.25 -17.82
CA TRP A 174 10.74 4.58 -17.67
C TRP A 174 10.55 5.33 -18.99
N ARG A 175 11.39 5.03 -20.00
CA ARG A 175 11.20 5.51 -21.38
C ARG A 175 9.90 5.06 -22.07
N ALA A 176 9.31 3.96 -21.60
CA ALA A 176 8.07 3.41 -22.14
C ALA A 176 6.82 3.91 -21.39
N LEU A 177 7.02 4.62 -20.27
CA LEU A 177 5.92 5.19 -19.50
C LEU A 177 5.29 6.38 -20.22
N PRO A 178 4.02 6.71 -19.90
CA PRO A 178 3.38 7.93 -20.39
C PRO A 178 4.23 9.18 -20.14
N ARG A 179 4.17 10.16 -21.05
CA ARG A 179 4.98 11.40 -20.94
C ARG A 179 4.75 12.21 -19.67
N ARG A 180 3.65 11.98 -18.95
CA ARG A 180 3.23 12.75 -17.78
C ARG A 180 3.00 11.85 -16.56
N VAL A 181 3.90 10.90 -16.30
CA VAL A 181 3.91 10.19 -15.02
C VAL A 181 4.38 11.13 -13.91
N SER A 182 3.73 11.03 -12.75
CA SER A 182 4.11 11.73 -11.53
C SER A 182 5.60 11.62 -11.22
N LYS A 183 6.22 12.75 -10.87
CA LYS A 183 7.61 12.78 -10.37
C LYS A 183 7.78 11.96 -9.10
N LEU A 184 6.72 11.85 -8.30
CA LEU A 184 6.69 11.06 -7.08
C LEU A 184 6.86 9.56 -7.37
N TYR A 185 6.30 9.04 -8.48
CA TYR A 185 6.55 7.66 -8.89
C TYR A 185 8.05 7.39 -9.00
N PHE A 186 8.76 8.20 -9.78
CA PHE A 186 10.19 8.00 -9.99
C PHE A 186 11.00 8.16 -8.70
N ALA A 187 10.67 9.16 -7.87
CA ALA A 187 11.35 9.37 -6.60
C ALA A 187 11.15 8.18 -5.63
N MET A 188 9.93 7.64 -5.52
CA MET A 188 9.65 6.45 -4.71
C MET A 188 10.43 5.24 -5.22
N ARG A 189 10.48 5.01 -6.56
CA ARG A 189 11.27 3.92 -7.14
C ARG A 189 12.77 4.03 -6.84
N VAL A 190 13.34 5.25 -6.89
CA VAL A 190 14.74 5.49 -6.52
C VAL A 190 14.98 5.14 -5.04
N ILE A 191 14.12 5.59 -4.13
CA ILE A 191 14.26 5.32 -2.69
C ILE A 191 14.16 3.82 -2.40
N GLU A 192 13.14 3.14 -2.94
CA GLU A 192 12.95 1.71 -2.72
C GLU A 192 14.11 0.86 -3.28
N GLN A 193 14.65 1.24 -4.45
CA GLN A 193 15.79 0.54 -5.02
C GLN A 193 17.08 0.81 -4.24
N PHE A 194 17.23 2.01 -3.69
CA PHE A 194 18.34 2.32 -2.79
C PHE A 194 18.25 1.49 -1.51
N GLU A 195 17.06 1.38 -0.92
CA GLU A 195 16.82 0.54 0.26
C GLU A 195 17.21 -0.92 0.01
N ASP A 196 16.82 -1.47 -1.15
CA ASP A 196 17.16 -2.84 -1.54
C ASP A 196 18.67 -3.06 -1.75
N VAL A 197 19.34 -2.15 -2.45
CA VAL A 197 20.79 -2.25 -2.75
C VAL A 197 21.66 -2.09 -1.50
N GLU A 198 21.30 -1.18 -0.61
CA GLU A 198 22.06 -0.90 0.62
C GLU A 198 21.59 -1.73 1.83
N GLY A 199 20.61 -2.62 1.63
CA GLY A 199 20.07 -3.48 2.69
C GLY A 199 19.38 -2.70 3.82
N ARG A 200 18.77 -1.55 3.52
CA ARG A 200 17.95 -0.78 4.48
C ARG A 200 16.55 -1.35 4.56
N ASN A 201 15.94 -1.35 5.74
CA ASN A 201 14.51 -1.64 5.81
C ASN A 201 13.70 -0.43 5.29
N PRO A 202 12.46 -0.66 4.81
CA PRO A 202 11.58 0.42 4.36
C PRO A 202 11.39 1.51 5.42
N GLY A 203 11.75 2.74 5.07
CA GLY A 203 11.64 3.91 5.94
C GLY A 203 12.83 4.16 6.87
N GLU A 204 13.88 3.33 6.82
CA GLU A 204 15.14 3.56 7.55
C GLU A 204 16.15 4.42 6.78
N THR A 205 15.80 4.83 5.57
CA THR A 205 16.56 5.83 4.83
C THR A 205 16.51 7.18 5.55
N SER A 206 17.56 7.97 5.40
CA SER A 206 17.68 9.26 6.07
C SER A 206 18.44 10.26 5.20
N ILE A 207 18.50 11.52 5.63
CA ILE A 207 19.29 12.54 4.92
C ILE A 207 20.78 12.18 4.80
N ALA A 208 21.30 11.31 5.66
CA ALA A 208 22.67 10.80 5.56
C ALA A 208 22.91 10.00 4.26
N ASP A 209 21.85 9.41 3.70
CA ASP A 209 21.89 8.58 2.49
C ASP A 209 21.81 9.41 1.20
N ARG A 210 21.64 10.74 1.32
CA ARG A 210 21.42 11.67 0.19
C ARG A 210 22.40 11.48 -0.96
N LEU A 211 23.70 11.34 -0.67
CA LEU A 211 24.71 11.20 -1.72
C LEU A 211 24.56 9.89 -2.49
N GLY A 212 24.25 8.79 -1.80
CA GLY A 212 23.99 7.50 -2.43
C GLY A 212 22.72 7.51 -3.26
N VAL A 213 21.64 8.11 -2.73
CA VAL A 213 20.35 8.25 -3.42
C VAL A 213 20.47 9.09 -4.69
N LEU A 214 21.19 10.22 -4.66
CA LEU A 214 21.41 11.05 -5.85
C LEU A 214 22.27 10.35 -6.90
N LYS A 215 23.26 9.56 -6.46
CA LYS A 215 24.06 8.73 -7.36
C LYS A 215 23.19 7.68 -8.05
N LEU A 216 22.36 6.95 -7.29
CA LEU A 216 21.46 5.94 -7.84
C LEU A 216 20.42 6.55 -8.78
N ARG A 217 19.83 7.71 -8.42
CA ARG A 217 18.93 8.46 -9.29
C ARG A 217 19.55 8.68 -10.66
N LYS A 218 20.80 9.16 -10.70
CA LYS A 218 21.51 9.44 -11.94
C LYS A 218 21.68 8.18 -12.79
N GLU A 219 22.14 7.07 -12.18
CA GLU A 219 22.31 5.78 -12.85
C GLU A 219 20.98 5.26 -13.44
N LEU A 220 19.87 5.40 -12.70
CA LEU A 220 18.55 5.00 -13.16
C LEU A 220 18.01 5.89 -14.29
N CYS A 221 18.21 7.21 -14.20
CA CYS A 221 17.88 8.16 -15.25
C CYS A 221 18.65 7.86 -16.54
N GLU A 222 19.96 7.61 -16.46
CA GLU A 222 20.80 7.24 -17.60
C GLU A 222 20.31 5.92 -18.25
N THR A 223 20.12 4.87 -17.43
CA THR A 223 19.65 3.56 -17.88
C THR A 223 18.29 3.63 -18.58
N ASN A 224 17.40 4.47 -18.06
CA ASN A 224 16.04 4.60 -18.58
C ASN A 224 15.86 5.75 -19.58
N SER A 225 16.93 6.45 -19.98
CA SER A 225 16.85 7.62 -20.87
C SER A 225 15.84 8.67 -20.39
N LEU A 226 15.79 8.92 -19.08
CA LEU A 226 14.93 9.90 -18.43
C LEU A 226 15.76 11.11 -18.00
N ASP A 227 15.24 12.31 -18.26
CA ASP A 227 15.88 13.55 -17.80
C ASP A 227 15.83 13.65 -16.26
N GLU A 228 16.96 13.95 -15.61
CA GLU A 228 17.06 14.04 -14.14
C GLU A 228 16.11 15.08 -13.53
N SER A 229 15.66 16.09 -14.28
CA SER A 229 14.66 17.08 -13.82
C SER A 229 13.27 16.48 -13.55
N GLN A 230 13.03 15.26 -14.01
CA GLN A 230 11.83 14.49 -13.66
C GLN A 230 11.89 13.95 -12.23
N ILE A 231 13.06 13.97 -11.57
CA ILE A 231 13.25 13.52 -10.19
C ILE A 231 14.02 14.62 -9.41
N PRO A 232 13.31 15.69 -8.97
CA PRO A 232 13.94 16.85 -8.36
C PRO A 232 14.66 16.51 -7.04
N ASP A 233 15.84 17.09 -6.81
CA ASP A 233 16.61 16.93 -5.56
C ASP A 233 15.76 17.21 -4.33
N ALA A 234 15.00 18.31 -4.34
CA ALA A 234 14.13 18.71 -3.22
C ALA A 234 13.06 17.65 -2.88
N LEU A 235 12.60 16.88 -3.87
CA LEU A 235 11.65 15.80 -3.63
C LEU A 235 12.32 14.62 -2.92
N LEU A 236 13.51 14.21 -3.39
CA LEU A 236 14.28 13.13 -2.75
C LEU A 236 14.74 13.52 -1.34
N GLU A 237 15.25 14.73 -1.16
CA GLU A 237 15.66 15.24 0.16
C GLU A 237 14.50 15.24 1.16
N ARG A 238 13.30 15.62 0.71
CA ARG A 238 12.10 15.57 1.56
C ARG A 238 11.73 14.14 1.95
N LEU A 239 11.74 13.20 1.00
CA LEU A 239 11.50 11.78 1.25
C LEU A 239 12.54 11.16 2.20
N LEU A 240 13.76 11.72 2.27
CA LEU A 240 14.83 11.29 3.18
C LEU A 240 14.81 11.99 4.54
N THR A 241 14.20 13.18 4.64
CA THR A 241 14.18 13.97 5.87
C THR A 241 13.01 13.59 6.76
N ASP A 242 11.86 13.25 6.16
CA ASP A 242 10.64 12.90 6.88
C ASP A 242 10.16 11.53 6.42
N THR A 243 10.70 10.48 7.03
CA THR A 243 10.30 9.09 6.77
C THR A 243 9.18 8.59 7.66
N ARG A 244 8.80 9.38 8.68
CA ARG A 244 7.67 9.07 9.55
C ARG A 244 6.36 9.34 8.81
N GLU A 245 5.31 8.63 9.19
CA GLU A 245 4.02 8.87 8.55
C GLU A 245 3.42 10.20 9.04
N PHE A 246 2.93 11.02 8.09
CA PHE A 246 2.25 12.27 8.42
C PHE A 246 0.75 12.02 8.57
N PRO A 247 0.13 12.20 9.76
CA PRO A 247 -1.24 11.77 10.02
C PRO A 247 -2.30 12.28 9.02
N PRO A 248 -2.24 13.53 8.51
CA PRO A 248 -3.16 13.98 7.46
C PRO A 248 -3.04 13.17 6.16
N VAL A 249 -1.83 12.76 5.78
CA VAL A 249 -1.59 11.92 4.60
C VAL A 249 -2.09 10.50 4.87
N CYS A 250 -1.87 9.95 6.06
CA CYS A 250 -2.41 8.66 6.48
C CYS A 250 -3.94 8.62 6.32
N ALA A 251 -4.64 9.66 6.76
CA ALA A 251 -6.09 9.76 6.67
C ALA A 251 -6.59 9.81 5.21
N ILE A 252 -5.89 10.55 4.34
CA ILE A 252 -6.21 10.63 2.91
C ILE A 252 -5.98 9.27 2.24
N ILE A 253 -4.79 8.69 2.39
CA ILE A 253 -4.42 7.43 1.75
C ILE A 253 -5.26 6.27 2.30
N GLY A 254 -5.41 6.16 3.63
CA GLY A 254 -6.23 5.13 4.27
C GLY A 254 -7.72 5.24 3.93
N GLY A 255 -8.23 6.46 3.72
CA GLY A 255 -9.58 6.72 3.21
C GLY A 255 -9.78 6.22 1.79
N ILE A 256 -8.86 6.57 0.88
CA ILE A 256 -8.90 6.14 -0.52
C ILE A 256 -8.75 4.62 -0.61
N LEU A 257 -7.77 4.04 0.08
CA LEU A 257 -7.56 2.59 0.14
C LEU A 257 -8.82 1.86 0.64
N GLY A 258 -9.48 2.39 1.67
CA GLY A 258 -10.74 1.84 2.19
C GLY A 258 -11.83 1.77 1.13
N GLN A 259 -12.01 2.86 0.37
CA GLN A 259 -12.98 2.90 -0.73
C GLN A 259 -12.62 1.93 -1.86
N GLU A 260 -11.36 1.84 -2.23
CA GLU A 260 -10.90 0.97 -3.32
C GLU A 260 -11.04 -0.52 -2.98
N VAL A 261 -10.74 -0.90 -1.75
CA VAL A 261 -11.00 -2.26 -1.27
C VAL A 261 -12.50 -2.56 -1.31
N ILE A 262 -13.36 -1.62 -0.89
CA ILE A 262 -14.82 -1.78 -0.97
C ILE A 262 -15.31 -1.92 -2.43
N LYS A 263 -14.71 -1.22 -3.39
CA LYS A 263 -15.04 -1.41 -4.82
C LYS A 263 -14.61 -2.79 -5.32
N ALA A 264 -13.40 -3.22 -4.97
CA ALA A 264 -12.81 -4.48 -5.44
C ALA A 264 -13.49 -5.74 -4.91
N ILE A 265 -14.08 -5.67 -3.72
CA ILE A 265 -14.86 -6.78 -3.14
C ILE A 265 -16.31 -6.79 -3.62
N SER A 266 -16.89 -5.61 -3.87
CA SER A 266 -18.34 -5.48 -4.10
C SER A 266 -18.69 -5.64 -5.58
N GLY A 267 -17.69 -5.64 -6.46
CA GLY A 267 -17.92 -5.65 -7.91
C GLY A 267 -18.57 -4.37 -8.41
N LYS A 268 -18.49 -3.25 -7.66
CA LYS A 268 -19.24 -2.02 -7.94
C LYS A 268 -18.35 -0.78 -7.90
N GLY A 269 -18.54 0.07 -8.90
CA GLY A 269 -17.79 1.31 -9.07
C GLY A 269 -16.51 1.11 -9.87
N ASP A 270 -15.96 2.21 -10.39
CA ASP A 270 -14.72 2.19 -11.17
C ASP A 270 -13.51 2.07 -10.23
N PRO A 271 -12.77 0.95 -10.24
CA PRO A 271 -11.55 0.81 -9.47
C PRO A 271 -10.41 1.61 -10.12
N LEU A 272 -9.48 2.12 -9.32
CA LEU A 272 -8.28 2.76 -9.85
C LEU A 272 -7.32 1.73 -10.44
N LYS A 273 -6.64 2.11 -11.52
CA LYS A 273 -5.60 1.29 -12.15
C LYS A 273 -4.36 2.15 -12.42
N ASN A 274 -3.19 1.80 -11.93
CA ASN A 274 -2.87 0.80 -10.87
C ASN A 274 -2.05 1.41 -9.72
N PHE A 275 -1.60 2.66 -9.88
CA PHE A 275 -1.00 3.44 -8.79
C PHE A 275 -1.86 4.66 -8.46
N PHE A 276 -1.82 5.04 -7.19
CA PHE A 276 -2.27 6.32 -6.71
C PHE A 276 -1.15 7.01 -5.93
N PHE A 277 -0.95 8.29 -6.19
CA PHE A 277 0.04 9.14 -5.57
C PHE A 277 -0.62 10.35 -4.92
N PHE A 278 -0.17 10.69 -3.72
CA PHE A 278 -0.55 11.94 -3.06
C PHE A 278 0.69 12.69 -2.58
N ASP A 279 0.70 14.01 -2.76
CA ASP A 279 1.72 14.88 -2.21
C ASP A 279 1.07 16.05 -1.47
N ALA A 280 1.29 16.14 -0.15
CA ALA A 280 0.71 17.19 0.67
C ALA A 280 1.23 18.60 0.32
N MET A 281 2.38 18.70 -0.36
CA MET A 281 2.96 20.00 -0.73
C MET A 281 2.19 20.71 -1.84
N ASP A 282 1.61 19.96 -2.78
CA ASP A 282 0.78 20.52 -3.85
C ASP A 282 -0.69 20.12 -3.76
N GLY A 283 -1.04 19.25 -2.81
CA GLY A 283 -2.39 18.79 -2.51
C GLY A 283 -2.98 17.90 -3.59
N LYS A 284 -2.17 17.37 -4.53
CA LYS A 284 -2.68 16.60 -5.66
C LYS A 284 -2.70 15.10 -5.36
N GLY A 285 -3.82 14.47 -5.69
CA GLY A 285 -3.96 13.03 -5.86
C GLY A 285 -3.92 12.67 -7.34
N LEU A 286 -3.01 11.79 -7.76
CA LEU A 286 -2.84 11.37 -9.15
C LEU A 286 -2.99 9.86 -9.27
N ILE A 287 -3.78 9.42 -10.25
CA ILE A 287 -3.88 8.00 -10.63
C ILE A 287 -2.99 7.80 -11.84
N GLU A 288 -2.10 6.80 -11.76
CA GLU A 288 -1.16 6.46 -12.82
C GLU A 288 -1.40 5.00 -13.25
N ASP A 289 -1.69 4.79 -14.53
CA ASP A 289 -1.73 3.44 -15.12
C ASP A 289 -0.33 3.07 -15.60
N ILE A 290 0.40 2.40 -14.71
CA ILE A 290 1.72 1.83 -14.95
C ILE A 290 1.54 0.38 -15.39
N SER A 291 0.90 0.21 -16.54
CA SER A 291 0.90 -1.04 -17.29
C SER A 291 1.95 -0.96 -18.39
N GLY A 292 2.70 -2.05 -18.61
CA GLY A 292 3.58 -2.14 -19.77
C GLY A 292 2.80 -1.88 -21.07
N PRO A 293 3.48 -1.49 -22.17
CA PRO A 293 2.82 -1.30 -23.45
C PRO A 293 2.00 -2.55 -23.76
N SER A 294 0.68 -2.38 -23.87
CA SER A 294 -0.24 -3.49 -24.09
C SER A 294 0.28 -4.31 -25.27
N THR A 295 0.62 -5.58 -25.06
CA THR A 295 0.81 -6.54 -26.14
C THR A 295 -0.56 -6.78 -26.77
N ARG A 296 -1.09 -5.80 -27.49
CA ARG A 296 -2.20 -6.00 -28.40
C ARG A 296 -1.64 -6.83 -29.55
N SER A 297 -1.74 -8.16 -29.42
CA SER A 297 -1.72 -9.09 -30.55
C SER A 297 -2.96 -8.87 -31.40
#